data_AF-A0A1R1BW21-F1
#
_entry.id   AF-A0A1R1BW21-F1
#
_cell.length_a   1.000
_cell.length_b   1.000
_cell.length_c   1.000
_cell.angle_alpha   90.00
_cell.angle_beta   90.00
_cell.angle_gamma   90.00
#
_symmetry.space_group_name_H-M   'P 1'
#
loop_
_entity.id
_entity.type
_entity.pdbx_description
1 polymer ?
#
loop_
_entity_poly.entity_id
_entity_poly.type
_entity_poly.pdbx_seq_one_letter_code
_entity_poly.pdbx_strand_id
1 'polypeptide(L)'
;MKIRVYDEVSGHAELTVQEMAALSPRLVSLEERVPGVQGQAFELKAWYAAWQNQQQHRAEGEPARMTVEAVDEFQASIPWKELGEAVFLFEQNGEPLGKGFPIRLYVPNGSSECLNVKSVVQIRFQYTDDSSQEATYGFKNQVTLDELKFRK
;
A
#
# COMPACT_ATOMS: atom_id res chain seq x y z
N MET A 1 4.93 15.45 -1.13
CA MET A 1 5.61 14.15 -1.19
C MET A 1 4.90 13.30 -2.23
N LYS A 2 5.63 12.53 -3.05
CA LYS A 2 5.04 11.64 -4.05
C LYS A 2 5.13 10.18 -3.60
N ILE A 3 4.14 9.39 -3.98
CA ILE A 3 4.06 7.95 -3.83
C ILE A 3 4.43 7.33 -5.16
N ARG A 4 5.39 6.40 -5.15
CA ARG A 4 5.76 5.63 -6.34
C ARG A 4 4.85 4.42 -6.46
N VAL A 5 4.12 4.32 -7.56
CA VAL A 5 3.24 3.19 -7.85
C VAL A 5 3.87 2.41 -9.00
N TYR A 6 4.08 1.12 -8.80
CA TYR A 6 4.55 0.22 -9.84
C TYR A 6 3.53 -0.89 -10.03
N ASP A 7 3.24 -1.19 -11.27
CA ASP A 7 2.41 -2.30 -11.69
C ASP A 7 3.17 -3.10 -12.73
N GLU A 8 3.28 -4.40 -12.51
CA GLU A 8 4.06 -5.30 -13.37
C GLU A 8 3.60 -5.26 -14.84
N VAL A 9 2.32 -4.98 -15.09
CA VAL A 9 1.72 -4.97 -16.44
C VAL A 9 1.58 -3.55 -16.99
N SER A 10 1.18 -2.62 -16.12
CA SER A 10 0.67 -1.30 -16.52
C SER A 10 1.72 -0.19 -16.41
N GLY A 11 2.91 -0.52 -15.89
CA GLY A 11 4.05 0.40 -15.79
C GLY A 11 4.13 1.08 -14.43
N HIS A 12 4.58 2.32 -14.40
CA HIS A 12 4.80 3.04 -13.15
C HIS A 12 4.31 4.48 -13.21
N ALA A 13 3.97 5.03 -12.05
CA ALA A 13 3.55 6.40 -11.87
C ALA A 13 4.12 6.97 -10.57
N GLU A 14 4.27 8.29 -10.51
CA GLU A 14 4.49 9.00 -9.26
C GLU A 14 3.30 9.92 -9.00
N LEU A 15 2.57 9.66 -7.93
CA LEU A 15 1.33 10.38 -7.61
C LEU A 15 1.48 11.10 -6.27
N THR A 16 0.97 12.31 -6.19
CA THR A 16 0.67 12.95 -4.91
C THR A 16 -0.50 12.25 -4.23
N VAL A 17 -0.59 12.41 -2.91
CA VAL A 17 -1.71 11.88 -2.12
C VAL A 17 -3.04 12.49 -2.59
N GLN A 18 -3.03 13.77 -2.96
CA GLN A 18 -4.20 14.47 -3.48
C GLN A 18 -4.65 13.90 -4.83
N GLU A 19 -3.72 13.59 -5.73
CA GLU A 19 -4.04 12.92 -7.00
C GLU A 19 -4.62 11.52 -6.76
N MET A 20 -4.07 10.76 -5.81
CA MET A 20 -4.62 9.44 -5.45
C MET A 20 -6.04 9.57 -4.88
N ALA A 21 -6.26 10.49 -3.94
CA ALA A 21 -7.57 10.70 -3.33
C ALA A 21 -8.61 11.18 -4.35
N ALA A 22 -8.24 12.11 -5.25
CA ALA A 22 -9.11 12.62 -6.31
C ALA A 22 -9.48 11.56 -7.35
N LEU A 23 -8.60 10.58 -7.57
CA LEU A 23 -8.85 9.44 -8.46
C LEU A 23 -9.76 8.39 -7.83
N SER A 24 -9.86 8.37 -6.49
CA SER A 24 -10.71 7.40 -5.82
C SER A 24 -12.18 7.69 -6.12
N PRO A 25 -12.97 6.68 -6.55
CA PRO A 25 -14.41 6.85 -6.74
C PRO A 25 -15.15 7.21 -5.46
N ARG A 26 -14.57 6.88 -4.30
CA ARG A 26 -15.18 7.09 -2.99
C ARG A 26 -14.11 7.41 -1.94
N LEU A 27 -14.40 8.44 -1.15
CA LEU A 27 -13.75 8.69 0.13
C LEU A 27 -14.65 8.14 1.24
N VAL A 28 -14.04 7.59 2.28
CA VAL A 28 -14.71 7.01 3.43
C VAL A 28 -14.15 7.60 4.72
N SER A 29 -14.97 7.69 5.75
CA SER A 29 -14.47 7.88 7.10
C SER A 29 -13.78 6.60 7.54
N LEU A 30 -12.54 6.70 8.03
CA LEU A 30 -11.80 5.52 8.50
C LEU A 30 -12.52 4.82 9.67
N GLU A 31 -13.29 5.56 10.47
CA GLU A 31 -14.04 5.01 11.60
C GLU A 31 -15.09 3.97 11.16
N GLU A 32 -15.59 4.07 9.91
CA GLU A 32 -16.50 3.08 9.30
C GLU A 32 -15.81 1.74 8.98
N ARG A 33 -14.48 1.70 9.00
CA ARG A 33 -13.66 0.51 8.68
C ARG A 33 -12.85 0.04 9.88
N VAL A 34 -12.34 0.97 10.67
CA VAL A 34 -11.50 0.72 11.85
C VAL A 34 -12.06 1.54 13.02
N PRO A 35 -12.90 0.93 13.88
CA PRO A 35 -13.50 1.64 15.01
C PRO A 35 -12.47 2.34 15.89
N GLY A 36 -12.74 3.60 16.25
CA GLY A 36 -11.86 4.40 17.10
C GLY A 36 -10.70 5.08 16.35
N VAL A 37 -10.59 4.94 15.03
CA VAL A 37 -9.62 5.70 14.23
C VAL A 37 -10.33 6.68 13.31
N GLN A 38 -10.12 7.97 13.57
CA GLN A 38 -10.71 9.05 12.77
C GLN A 38 -9.81 9.44 11.59
N GLY A 39 -10.44 9.93 10.52
CA GLY A 39 -9.77 10.54 9.37
C GLY A 39 -10.41 10.16 8.04
N GLN A 40 -10.00 10.83 6.97
CA GLN A 40 -10.43 10.49 5.61
C GLN A 40 -9.51 9.46 4.99
N ALA A 41 -10.12 8.47 4.36
CA ALA A 41 -9.45 7.42 3.64
C ALA A 41 -10.08 7.16 2.27
N PHE A 42 -9.35 6.47 1.40
CA PHE A 42 -9.88 5.93 0.16
C PHE A 42 -9.69 4.41 0.09
N GLU A 43 -10.62 3.73 -0.58
CA GLU A 43 -10.62 2.27 -0.71
C GLU A 43 -9.57 1.82 -1.73
N LEU A 44 -8.65 0.92 -1.32
CA LEU A 44 -7.51 0.49 -2.13
C LEU A 44 -7.94 -0.11 -3.46
N LYS A 45 -8.84 -1.10 -3.44
CA LYS A 45 -9.24 -1.81 -4.66
C LYS A 45 -10.03 -0.91 -5.62
N ALA A 46 -10.89 -0.06 -5.08
CA ALA A 46 -11.66 0.90 -5.90
C ALA A 46 -10.73 1.94 -6.54
N TRP A 47 -9.78 2.48 -5.78
CA TRP A 47 -8.75 3.37 -6.29
C TRP A 47 -7.88 2.68 -7.35
N TYR A 48 -7.43 1.45 -7.09
CA TYR A 48 -6.61 0.69 -8.03
C TYR A 48 -7.33 0.45 -9.36
N ALA A 49 -8.61 0.05 -9.32
CA ALA A 49 -9.43 -0.11 -10.52
C ALA A 49 -9.59 1.21 -11.30
N ALA A 50 -9.80 2.33 -10.59
CA ALA A 50 -9.88 3.65 -11.22
C ALA A 50 -8.54 4.06 -11.87
N TRP A 51 -7.42 3.79 -11.21
CA TRP A 51 -6.08 4.03 -11.74
C TRP A 51 -5.75 3.17 -12.95
N GLN A 52 -6.11 1.88 -12.93
CA GLN A 52 -5.98 0.97 -14.07
C GLN A 52 -6.76 1.44 -15.29
N ASN A 53 -7.96 2.01 -15.10
CA ASN A 53 -8.77 2.55 -16.20
C ASN A 53 -8.17 3.78 -16.89
N GLN A 54 -7.16 4.43 -16.29
CA GLN A 54 -6.41 5.52 -16.91
C GLN A 54 -5.16 5.05 -17.67
N GLN A 55 -4.76 3.79 -17.52
CA GLN A 55 -3.55 3.27 -18.15
C GLN A 55 -3.80 2.89 -19.60
N GLN A 56 -2.83 3.18 -20.48
CA GLN A 56 -2.88 2.76 -21.89
C GLN A 56 -2.76 1.24 -22.03
N HIS A 57 -1.92 0.63 -21.19
CA HIS A 57 -1.79 -0.81 -21.04
C HIS A 57 -2.31 -1.14 -19.65
N ARG A 58 -3.49 -1.75 -19.57
CA ARG A 58 -4.09 -2.16 -18.30
C ARG A 58 -3.96 -3.67 -18.16
N ALA A 59 -3.85 -4.12 -16.93
CA ALA A 59 -3.95 -5.55 -16.66
C ALA A 59 -5.36 -6.08 -16.96
N GLU A 60 -5.43 -7.31 -17.48
CA GLU A 60 -6.71 -7.98 -17.76
C GLU A 60 -7.37 -8.57 -16.50
N GLY A 61 -6.60 -8.68 -15.41
CA GLY A 61 -7.04 -9.27 -14.14
C GLY A 61 -6.56 -8.51 -12.92
N GLU A 62 -6.90 -9.06 -11.76
CA GLU A 62 -6.43 -8.56 -10.48
C GLU A 62 -4.97 -8.98 -10.22
N PRO A 63 -4.18 -8.14 -9.51
CA PRO A 63 -2.88 -8.57 -9.01
C PRO A 63 -3.03 -9.82 -8.12
N ALA A 64 -2.02 -10.67 -8.09
CA ALA A 64 -1.92 -11.71 -7.07
C ALA A 64 -1.58 -11.10 -5.70
N ARG A 65 -0.85 -9.98 -5.68
CA ARG A 65 -0.25 -9.42 -4.48
C ARG A 65 -0.01 -7.92 -4.59
N MET A 66 -0.09 -7.23 -3.46
CA MET A 66 0.38 -5.85 -3.30
C MET A 66 1.51 -5.80 -2.27
N THR A 67 2.56 -5.09 -2.60
CA THR A 67 3.68 -4.82 -1.71
C THR A 67 3.77 -3.32 -1.44
N VAL A 68 3.78 -2.92 -0.17
CA VAL A 68 3.98 -1.52 0.24
C VAL A 68 5.30 -1.35 0.96
N GLU A 69 5.94 -0.20 0.76
CA GLU A 69 7.19 0.16 1.41
C GLU A 69 7.04 1.54 2.07
N ALA A 70 7.49 1.60 3.33
CA ALA A 70 7.45 2.78 4.17
C ALA A 70 8.77 3.57 4.11
N VAL A 71 8.74 4.81 4.61
CA VAL A 71 9.93 5.68 4.73
C VAL A 71 11.06 5.03 5.54
N ASP A 72 10.72 4.24 6.55
CA ASP A 72 11.67 3.58 7.46
C ASP A 72 12.14 2.20 6.95
N GLU A 73 11.97 1.95 5.64
CA GLU A 73 12.29 0.68 4.99
C GLU A 73 11.48 -0.53 5.48
N PHE A 74 10.45 -0.31 6.30
CA PHE A 74 9.46 -1.34 6.59
C PHE A 74 8.69 -1.69 5.32
N GLN A 75 8.49 -2.98 5.10
CA GLN A 75 7.78 -3.51 3.94
C GLN A 75 6.75 -4.53 4.38
N ALA A 76 5.59 -4.49 3.73
CA ALA A 76 4.59 -5.55 3.82
C ALA A 76 4.18 -5.99 2.42
N SER A 77 4.08 -7.29 2.22
CA SER A 77 3.74 -7.96 0.98
C SER A 77 2.51 -8.82 1.24
N ILE A 78 1.39 -8.44 0.65
CA ILE A 78 0.04 -8.82 1.07
C ILE A 78 -0.71 -9.48 -0.09
N PRO A 79 -1.19 -10.72 0.08
CA PRO A 79 -2.03 -11.38 -0.92
C PRO A 79 -3.24 -10.53 -1.27
N TRP A 80 -3.59 -10.46 -2.55
CA TRP A 80 -4.71 -9.62 -3.02
C TRP A 80 -6.05 -9.98 -2.37
N LYS A 81 -6.23 -11.25 -1.99
CA LYS A 81 -7.38 -11.76 -1.26
C LYS A 81 -7.57 -11.10 0.13
N GLU A 82 -6.49 -10.69 0.80
CA GLU A 82 -6.55 -10.05 2.13
C GLU A 82 -6.88 -8.54 2.04
N LEU A 83 -6.80 -7.96 0.84
CA LEU A 83 -6.94 -6.53 0.62
C LEU A 83 -8.39 -6.09 0.34
N GLY A 84 -9.38 -6.95 0.61
CA GLY A 84 -10.79 -6.71 0.26
C GLY A 84 -11.36 -5.42 0.85
N GLU A 85 -10.99 -5.11 2.10
CA GLU A 85 -11.43 -3.90 2.81
C GLU A 85 -10.27 -2.94 3.12
N ALA A 86 -9.15 -3.10 2.40
CA ALA A 86 -7.98 -2.28 2.63
C ALA A 86 -8.24 -0.82 2.23
N VAL A 87 -7.78 0.11 3.05
CA VAL A 87 -7.94 1.55 2.85
C VAL A 87 -6.65 2.29 3.10
N PHE A 88 -6.45 3.40 2.38
CA PHE A 88 -5.38 4.34 2.66
C PHE A 88 -5.93 5.56 3.38
N LEU A 89 -5.54 5.73 4.64
CA LEU A 89 -5.74 6.94 5.41
C LEU A 89 -4.77 8.01 4.93
N PHE A 90 -5.27 9.23 4.70
CA PHE A 90 -4.42 10.33 4.21
C PHE A 90 -4.62 11.66 4.92
N GLU A 91 -5.74 11.83 5.65
CA GLU A 91 -6.06 13.07 6.34
C GLU A 91 -6.70 12.78 7.70
N GLN A 92 -6.38 13.60 8.71
CA GLN A 92 -7.03 13.59 10.02
C GLN A 92 -7.33 15.03 10.44
N ASN A 93 -8.54 15.27 10.95
CA ASN A 93 -8.99 16.61 11.38
C ASN A 93 -8.87 17.70 10.30
N GLY A 94 -9.01 17.35 9.02
CA GLY A 94 -8.85 18.30 7.92
C GLY A 94 -7.40 18.61 7.55
N GLU A 95 -6.43 17.95 8.18
CA GLU A 95 -5.00 18.16 7.95
C GLU A 95 -4.30 16.87 7.48
N PRO A 96 -3.18 16.98 6.75
CA PRO A 96 -2.33 15.83 6.46
C PRO A 96 -1.91 15.09 7.73
N LEU A 97 -1.61 13.80 7.60
CA LEU A 97 -1.26 12.98 8.75
C LEU A 97 -0.06 13.55 9.52
N GLY A 98 -0.23 13.76 10.83
CA GLY A 98 0.90 14.06 11.71
C GLY A 98 1.77 12.82 11.97
N LYS A 99 1.13 11.65 12.13
CA LYS A 99 1.80 10.33 12.30
C LYS A 99 1.45 9.41 11.14
N GLY A 100 2.48 8.82 10.52
CA GLY A 100 2.29 7.95 9.36
C GLY A 100 2.18 8.71 8.03
N PHE A 101 2.59 9.97 7.99
CA PHE A 101 2.72 10.76 6.76
C PHE A 101 3.60 10.05 5.73
N PRO A 102 3.25 10.01 4.44
CA PRO A 102 2.18 10.77 3.79
C PRO A 102 0.80 10.08 3.78
N ILE A 103 0.77 8.75 3.77
CA ILE A 103 -0.43 7.92 3.87
C ILE A 103 -0.14 6.69 4.72
N ARG A 104 -1.20 6.12 5.32
CA ARG A 104 -1.14 4.89 6.09
C ARG A 104 -2.09 3.85 5.52
N LEU A 105 -1.57 2.66 5.27
CA LEU A 105 -2.38 1.50 4.91
C LEU A 105 -3.06 0.94 6.16
N TYR A 106 -4.34 0.60 6.02
CA TYR A 106 -5.07 -0.25 6.95
C TYR A 106 -5.62 -1.46 6.20
N VAL A 107 -5.50 -2.64 6.82
CA VAL A 107 -6.02 -3.91 6.30
C VAL A 107 -6.88 -4.56 7.39
N PRO A 108 -8.16 -4.17 7.51
CA PRO A 108 -9.03 -4.59 8.63
C PRO A 108 -9.17 -6.11 8.78
N ASN A 109 -9.25 -6.83 7.65
CA ASN A 109 -9.35 -8.29 7.59
C ASN A 109 -8.00 -8.97 7.32
N GLY A 110 -6.91 -8.26 7.58
CA GLY A 110 -5.56 -8.77 7.35
C GLY A 110 -5.18 -9.84 8.37
N SER A 111 -4.30 -10.74 7.97
CA SER A 111 -3.76 -11.79 8.85
C SER A 111 -2.91 -11.27 10.02
N SER A 112 -2.46 -10.00 9.99
CA SER A 112 -1.64 -9.39 11.04
C SER A 112 -1.81 -7.88 11.12
N GLU A 113 -1.69 -7.31 12.32
CA GLU A 113 -1.64 -5.86 12.53
C GLU A 113 -0.42 -5.20 11.84
N CYS A 114 0.65 -5.97 11.59
CA CYS A 114 1.84 -5.49 10.90
C CYS A 114 1.57 -5.11 9.43
N LEU A 115 0.41 -5.48 8.89
CA LEU A 115 -0.04 -5.08 7.57
C LEU A 115 -0.56 -3.63 7.53
N ASN A 116 -0.79 -3.02 8.70
CA ASN A 116 -1.21 -1.61 8.83
C ASN A 116 -0.02 -0.65 8.70
N VAL A 117 0.60 -0.64 7.52
CA VAL A 117 1.87 0.04 7.25
C VAL A 117 1.73 1.57 7.29
N LYS A 118 2.57 2.21 8.08
CA LYS A 118 2.65 3.67 8.23
C LYS A 118 3.59 4.27 7.21
N SER A 119 3.39 5.53 6.86
CA SER A 119 4.34 6.32 6.06
C SER A 119 4.69 5.67 4.73
N VAL A 120 3.68 5.13 4.03
CA VAL A 120 3.88 4.44 2.75
C VAL A 120 4.37 5.45 1.71
N VAL A 121 5.43 5.09 1.00
CA VAL A 121 6.03 5.90 -0.08
C VAL A 121 6.10 5.16 -1.41
N GLN A 122 5.86 3.85 -1.39
CA GLN A 122 5.85 3.06 -2.60
C GLN A 122 4.86 1.90 -2.50
N ILE A 123 4.21 1.61 -3.62
CA ILE A 123 3.23 0.54 -3.79
C ILE A 123 3.64 -0.25 -5.04
N ARG A 124 3.67 -1.57 -4.96
CA ARG A 124 3.96 -2.47 -6.07
C ARG A 124 2.85 -3.50 -6.21
N PHE A 125 2.33 -3.68 -7.42
CA PHE A 125 1.36 -4.70 -7.78
C PHE A 125 2.03 -5.78 -8.62
N GLN A 126 1.83 -7.04 -8.24
CA GLN A 126 2.47 -8.20 -8.83
C GLN A 126 1.42 -9.23 -9.21
N TYR A 127 1.60 -9.85 -10.37
CA TYR A 127 0.65 -10.77 -10.99
C TYR A 127 1.10 -12.22 -10.93
N THR A 128 2.40 -12.45 -10.79
CA THR A 128 2.94 -13.78 -10.59
C THR A 128 2.69 -14.25 -9.14
N ASP A 129 2.03 -15.40 -9.01
CA ASP A 129 1.83 -16.06 -7.72
C ASP A 129 3.15 -16.70 -7.27
N ASP A 130 3.90 -16.02 -6.41
CA ASP A 130 4.95 -16.68 -5.63
C ASP A 130 4.24 -17.67 -4.70
N SER A 131 4.76 -18.90 -4.59
CA SER A 131 4.12 -20.03 -3.89
C SER A 131 3.71 -19.78 -2.41
N SER A 132 4.04 -18.64 -1.82
CA SER A 132 3.57 -18.22 -0.51
C SER A 132 2.23 -17.50 -0.61
N GLN A 133 1.16 -18.20 -0.23
CA GLN A 133 -0.19 -17.63 -0.12
C GLN A 133 -0.42 -16.75 1.11
N GLU A 134 0.63 -16.48 1.88
CA GLU A 134 0.59 -15.79 3.17
C GLU A 134 1.22 -14.40 3.07
N ALA A 135 0.70 -13.46 3.87
CA ALA A 135 1.30 -12.15 3.99
C ALA A 135 2.68 -12.22 4.67
N THR A 136 3.63 -11.43 4.16
CA THR A 136 4.97 -11.29 4.73
C THR A 136 5.24 -9.83 5.05
N TYR A 137 5.99 -9.58 6.13
CA TYR A 137 6.32 -8.24 6.56
C TYR A 137 7.65 -8.23 7.33
N GLY A 138 8.32 -7.09 7.29
CA GLY A 138 9.59 -6.90 7.97
C GLY A 138 10.34 -5.68 7.44
N PHE A 139 11.45 -5.36 8.07
CA PHE A 139 12.38 -4.37 7.55
C PHE A 139 13.22 -4.99 6.45
N LYS A 140 13.55 -4.21 5.42
CA LYS A 140 14.57 -4.63 4.46
C LYS A 140 15.88 -4.85 5.20
N ASN A 141 16.27 -6.11 5.36
CA ASN A 141 17.62 -6.46 5.76
C ASN A 141 18.53 -6.13 4.57
N GLN A 142 19.07 -4.92 4.52
CA GLN A 142 20.23 -4.64 3.69
C GLN A 142 21.43 -5.33 4.33
N VAL A 143 21.61 -6.63 4.06
CA VAL A 143 22.89 -7.26 4.36
C VAL A 143 23.88 -6.74 3.31
N THR A 144 24.72 -5.82 3.72
CA THR A 144 25.83 -5.38 2.87
C THR A 144 26.83 -6.54 2.72
N LEU A 145 27.51 -6.62 1.56
CA LEU A 145 28.54 -7.64 1.35
C LEU A 145 29.67 -7.59 2.39
N ASP A 146 29.85 -6.44 3.06
CA ASP A 146 30.83 -6.27 4.14
C ASP A 146 30.36 -6.88 5.48
N GLU A 147 29.06 -6.96 5.75
CA GLU A 147 28.50 -7.62 6.94
C GLU A 147 28.55 -9.15 6.85
N LEU A 148 28.56 -9.71 5.63
CA LEU A 148 28.75 -11.15 5.40
C LEU A 148 30.18 -11.63 5.68
N LYS A 149 31.17 -10.72 5.76
CA LYS A 149 32.58 -11.08 5.98
C LYS A 149 32.93 -11.36 7.44
N PHE A 150 32.03 -11.09 8.38
CA PHE A 150 32.26 -11.31 9.82
C PHE A 150 31.31 -12.35 10.41
N ARG A 151 31.46 -13.59 9.97
CA ARG A 151 31.15 -14.77 10.80
C ARG A 151 32.34 -15.71 10.75
N LYS A 152 33.20 -15.62 11.76
CA LYS A 152 34.22 -16.60 12.09
C LYS A 152 33.83 -17.25 13.41
#